data_AF-A0A9X9MJ45-F1
#
_entry.id   AF-A0A9X9MJ45-F1
#
_cell.length_a   1.000
_cell.length_b   1.000
_cell.length_c   1.000
_cell.angle_alpha   90.00
_cell.angle_beta   90.00
_cell.angle_gamma   90.00
#
_symmetry.space_group_name_H-M   'P 1'
#
loop_
_entity.id
_entity.type
_entity.pdbx_description
1 polymer ?
#
loop_
_entity_poly.entity_id
_entity_poly.type
_entity_poly.pdbx_seq_one_letter_code
_entity_poly.pdbx_strand_id
1 'polypeptide(L)'
;MLSAKNLILAASALACVNATIVRYSMDQGAVCDSQAYTGSMILEVFSRYCKYEGNRWILSGNSLIERYMAEDQTMLVYLPLPIIGSGGNMDYRQVTDRFIVVDSGCNYYHVTRLSKMVGGGQNELGNLVYICYPPMN
;
A
#
# COMPACT_ATOMS: atom_id res chain seq x y z
N MET A 1 -20.46 28.72 -42.62
CA MET A 1 -19.58 29.08 -41.51
C MET A 1 -20.01 28.28 -40.30
N LEU A 2 -19.09 27.48 -39.76
CA LEU A 2 -19.36 26.34 -38.87
C LEU A 2 -19.90 26.74 -37.50
N SER A 3 -20.87 25.93 -37.05
CA SER A 3 -21.68 26.04 -35.84
C SER A 3 -20.85 25.91 -34.55
N ALA A 4 -20.95 26.92 -33.69
CA ALA A 4 -20.46 26.92 -32.31
C ALA A 4 -21.36 26.08 -31.37
N LYS A 5 -21.52 24.78 -31.68
CA LYS A 5 -22.20 23.83 -30.80
C LYS A 5 -21.23 22.71 -30.43
N ASN A 6 -20.92 22.66 -29.14
CA ASN A 6 -20.36 21.53 -28.40
C ASN A 6 -18.84 21.32 -28.49
N LEU A 7 -18.07 22.40 -28.32
CA LEU A 7 -16.67 22.31 -27.91
C LEU A 7 -16.55 22.60 -26.40
N ILE A 8 -17.25 21.82 -25.58
CA ILE A 8 -17.07 21.78 -24.13
C ILE A 8 -17.25 20.31 -23.71
N LEU A 9 -16.27 19.47 -24.00
CA LEU A 9 -16.06 18.27 -23.18
C LEU A 9 -15.05 18.63 -22.10
N ALA A 10 -15.62 19.19 -21.04
CA ALA A 10 -15.13 19.16 -19.66
C ALA A 10 -13.60 19.09 -19.47
N ALA A 11 -13.00 20.28 -19.40
CA ALA A 11 -11.75 20.55 -18.69
C ALA A 11 -11.93 20.35 -17.16
N SER A 12 -12.45 19.19 -16.75
CA SER A 12 -12.83 18.87 -15.36
C SER A 12 -12.50 17.43 -15.03
N ALA A 13 -11.31 16.97 -15.41
CA ALA A 13 -10.71 15.77 -14.82
C ALA A 13 -9.28 16.01 -14.33
N LEU A 14 -8.88 17.28 -14.21
CA LEU A 14 -8.00 17.74 -13.12
C LEU A 14 -8.78 17.63 -11.80
N ALA A 15 -9.37 16.46 -11.53
CA ALA A 15 -9.56 16.08 -10.16
C ALA A 15 -8.14 15.91 -9.66
N CYS A 16 -7.64 16.93 -8.98
CA CYS A 16 -6.68 16.79 -7.91
C CYS A 16 -7.27 15.75 -6.96
N VAL A 17 -7.20 14.47 -7.33
CA VAL A 17 -7.31 13.38 -6.41
C VAL A 17 -6.01 13.50 -5.65
N ASN A 18 -5.96 14.45 -4.70
CA ASN A 18 -5.06 14.37 -3.59
C ASN A 18 -5.31 12.98 -3.05
N ALA A 19 -4.44 12.03 -3.42
CA ALA A 19 -4.43 10.69 -2.89
C ALA A 19 -4.19 10.89 -1.39
N THR A 20 -5.29 11.09 -0.67
CA THR A 20 -5.24 11.43 0.74
C THR A 20 -4.64 10.21 1.37
N ILE A 21 -3.45 10.38 1.92
CA ILE A 21 -2.75 9.31 2.59
C ILE A 21 -3.61 8.92 3.78
N VAL A 22 -4.38 7.84 3.62
CA VAL A 22 -5.18 7.30 4.70
C VAL A 22 -4.20 6.78 5.74
N ARG A 23 -4.35 7.25 6.97
CA ARG A 23 -3.61 6.76 8.12
C ARG A 23 -4.58 6.20 9.13
N TYR A 24 -4.30 5.00 9.60
CA TYR A 24 -4.96 4.43 10.76
C TYR A 24 -3.90 3.80 11.67
N SER A 25 -4.28 3.39 12.88
CA SER A 25 -3.33 2.82 13.83
C SER A 25 -3.20 1.30 13.64
N MET A 26 -1.99 0.75 13.85
CA MET A 26 -1.73 -0.67 13.66
C MET A 26 -2.64 -1.57 14.51
N ASP A 27 -2.99 -1.16 15.73
CA ASP A 27 -3.86 -1.90 16.66
C ASP A 27 -5.27 -2.16 16.09
N GLN A 28 -5.75 -1.33 15.16
CA GLN A 28 -7.05 -1.49 14.53
C GLN A 28 -7.10 -2.68 13.56
N GLY A 29 -5.96 -3.20 13.12
CA GLY A 29 -5.92 -4.25 12.10
C GLY A 29 -6.33 -3.75 10.71
N ALA A 30 -6.52 -4.68 9.78
CA ALA A 30 -6.91 -4.39 8.40
C ALA A 30 -7.65 -5.57 7.78
N VAL A 31 -8.62 -5.29 6.90
CA VAL A 31 -9.29 -6.31 6.08
C VAL A 31 -8.98 -6.04 4.61
N CYS A 32 -8.32 -6.99 3.97
CA CYS A 32 -8.04 -6.99 2.53
C CYS A 32 -8.85 -8.12 1.87
N ASP A 33 -9.91 -7.77 1.14
CA ASP A 33 -10.87 -8.73 0.57
C ASP A 33 -11.44 -9.65 1.65
N SER A 34 -11.12 -10.95 1.62
CA SER A 34 -11.53 -11.96 2.61
C SER A 34 -10.49 -12.23 3.70
N GLN A 35 -9.31 -11.59 3.63
CA GLN A 35 -8.23 -11.79 4.60
C GLN A 35 -8.22 -10.67 5.64
N ALA A 36 -8.28 -11.05 6.91
CA ALA A 36 -8.15 -10.14 8.04
C ALA A 36 -6.76 -10.25 8.65
N TYR A 37 -6.10 -9.09 8.81
CA TYR A 37 -4.85 -8.92 9.53
C TYR A 37 -5.16 -8.25 10.86
N THR A 38 -4.91 -8.97 11.94
CA THR A 38 -5.05 -8.39 13.29
C THR A 38 -3.94 -7.39 13.57
N GLY A 39 -4.15 -6.47 14.52
CA GLY A 39 -3.12 -5.49 14.86
C GLY A 39 -1.83 -6.13 15.39
N SER A 40 -1.91 -7.26 16.08
CA SER A 40 -0.74 -8.02 16.52
C SER A 40 0.06 -8.61 15.34
N MET A 41 -0.62 -9.11 14.32
CA MET A 41 0.04 -9.59 13.08
C MET A 41 0.74 -8.44 12.35
N ILE A 42 0.08 -7.29 12.22
CA ILE A 42 0.67 -6.10 11.59
C ILE A 42 1.92 -5.67 12.37
N LEU A 43 1.83 -5.62 13.71
CA LEU A 43 2.95 -5.25 14.56
C LEU A 43 4.12 -6.24 14.49
N GLU A 44 3.86 -7.55 14.40
CA GLU A 44 4.89 -8.58 14.24
C GLU A 44 5.67 -8.37 12.92
N VAL A 45 4.94 -8.17 11.82
CA VAL A 45 5.52 -7.93 10.50
C VAL A 45 6.29 -6.61 10.49
N PHE A 46 5.70 -5.55 11.05
CA PHE A 46 6.34 -4.25 11.19
C PHE A 46 7.68 -4.40 11.94
N SER A 47 7.68 -5.03 13.11
CA SER A 47 8.87 -5.20 13.95
C SER A 47 9.94 -6.10 13.32
N ARG A 48 9.54 -7.01 12.42
CA ARG A 48 10.47 -7.83 11.64
C ARG A 48 11.28 -6.99 10.66
N TYR A 49 10.65 -6.00 10.02
CA TYR A 49 11.29 -5.21 8.97
C TYR A 49 11.84 -3.87 9.48
N CYS A 50 11.11 -3.19 10.36
CA CYS A 50 11.52 -1.96 11.01
C CYS A 50 12.13 -2.30 12.38
N LYS A 51 13.46 -2.19 12.48
CA LYS A 51 14.22 -2.40 13.72
C LYS A 51 14.67 -1.08 14.31
N TYR A 52 14.56 -0.92 15.62
CA TYR A 52 15.07 0.26 16.31
C TYR A 52 16.47 -0.03 16.85
N GLU A 53 17.49 0.60 16.27
CA GLU A 53 18.89 0.42 16.64
C GLU A 53 19.60 1.78 16.72
N GLY A 54 20.34 2.03 17.80
CA GLY A 54 21.18 3.23 17.91
C GLY A 54 20.41 4.55 17.77
N ASN A 55 19.20 4.63 18.35
CA ASN A 55 18.27 5.77 18.29
C ASN A 55 17.64 6.06 16.92
N ARG A 56 17.70 5.13 15.97
CA ARG A 56 17.06 5.27 14.66
C ARG A 56 16.35 3.99 14.24
N TRP A 57 15.35 4.13 13.38
CA TRP A 57 14.77 3.00 12.67
C TRP A 57 15.66 2.56 11.50
N ILE A 58 15.82 1.25 11.35
CA ILE A 58 16.56 0.60 10.29
C ILE A 58 15.62 -0.39 9.59
N LEU A 59 15.51 -0.26 8.27
CA LEU A 59 14.78 -1.20 7.43
C LEU A 59 15.65 -2.43 7.15
N SER A 60 15.16 -3.61 7.53
CA SER A 60 15.76 -4.90 7.21
C SER A 60 15.63 -5.19 5.72
N GLY A 61 16.68 -5.76 5.13
CA GLY A 61 16.65 -6.17 3.72
C GLY A 61 15.74 -7.38 3.49
N ASN A 62 14.86 -7.30 2.49
CA ASN A 62 14.06 -8.41 1.98
C ASN A 62 13.74 -8.13 0.50
N SER A 63 13.90 -9.14 -0.37
CA SER A 63 13.71 -8.99 -1.82
C SER A 63 12.27 -8.73 -2.25
N LEU A 64 11.31 -8.92 -1.35
CA LEU A 64 9.88 -8.65 -1.56
C LEU A 64 9.47 -7.26 -1.05
N ILE A 65 10.39 -6.49 -0.47
CA ILE A 65 10.10 -5.09 -0.12
C ILE A 65 10.09 -4.27 -1.40
N GLU A 66 9.00 -3.53 -1.60
CA GLU A 66 8.88 -2.59 -2.71
C GLU A 66 9.02 -1.15 -2.21
N ARG A 67 9.47 -0.24 -3.08
CA ARG A 67 9.69 1.17 -2.75
C ARG A 67 9.14 2.03 -3.88
N TYR A 68 8.34 3.03 -3.52
CA TYR A 68 7.74 3.95 -4.46
C TYR A 68 7.88 5.38 -3.97
N MET A 69 8.12 6.31 -4.89
CA MET A 69 8.05 7.73 -4.59
C MET A 69 6.61 8.18 -4.74
N ALA A 70 6.00 8.68 -3.67
CA ALA A 70 4.70 9.33 -3.75
C ALA A 70 4.81 10.69 -4.45
N GLU A 71 3.68 11.25 -4.88
CA GLU A 71 3.64 12.55 -5.59
C GLU A 71 4.26 13.69 -4.76
N ASP A 72 4.11 13.63 -3.44
CA ASP A 72 4.66 14.58 -2.47
C ASP A 72 6.17 14.38 -2.19
N GLN A 73 6.85 13.55 -2.98
CA GLN A 73 8.26 13.18 -2.81
C GLN A 73 8.54 12.39 -1.52
N THR A 74 7.52 11.87 -0.85
CA THR A 74 7.71 10.93 0.25
C THR A 74 8.07 9.55 -0.30
N MET A 75 9.20 8.99 0.14
CA MET A 75 9.54 7.60 -0.16
C MET A 75 8.69 6.67 0.69
N LEU A 76 7.73 6.00 0.06
CA LEU A 76 6.92 4.95 0.66
C LEU A 76 7.60 3.59 0.49
N VAL A 77 7.59 2.79 1.54
CA VAL A 77 8.17 1.47 1.63
C VAL A 77 7.05 0.47 1.93
N TYR A 78 6.95 -0.56 1.11
CA TYR A 78 5.90 -1.56 1.14
C TYR A 78 6.49 -2.84 1.70
N LEU A 79 6.15 -3.12 2.96
CA LEU A 79 6.62 -4.29 3.70
C LEU A 79 5.67 -5.45 3.44
N PRO A 80 6.15 -6.59 2.93
CA PRO A 80 5.29 -7.70 2.51
C PRO A 80 4.57 -8.32 3.73
N LEU A 81 3.25 -8.41 3.65
CA LEU A 81 2.46 -9.18 4.60
C LEU A 81 2.51 -10.67 4.27
N PRO A 82 2.61 -11.56 5.26
CA PRO A 82 2.60 -12.99 5.03
C PRO A 82 1.24 -13.44 4.47
N ILE A 83 1.26 -14.54 3.74
CA ILE A 83 0.03 -15.25 3.39
C ILE A 83 -0.43 -16.02 4.62
N ILE A 84 -1.70 -15.85 4.98
CA ILE A 84 -2.33 -16.56 6.09
C ILE A 84 -2.88 -17.89 5.55
N GLY A 85 -2.24 -19.00 5.92
CA GLY A 85 -2.65 -20.34 5.54
C GLY A 85 -3.86 -20.85 6.33
N SER A 86 -4.39 -22.00 5.91
CA SER A 86 -5.42 -22.73 6.67
C SER A 86 -4.86 -23.09 8.05
N GLY A 87 -5.54 -22.63 9.11
CA GLY A 87 -5.08 -22.77 10.50
C GLY A 87 -4.32 -21.57 11.08
N GLY A 88 -4.22 -20.45 10.35
CA GLY A 88 -3.65 -19.20 10.89
C GLY A 88 -2.13 -19.09 10.85
N ASN A 89 -1.45 -20.06 10.22
CA ASN A 89 0.00 -20.02 10.03
C ASN A 89 0.39 -18.92 9.04
N MET A 90 1.40 -18.12 9.39
CA MET A 90 1.92 -17.04 8.55
C MET A 90 3.11 -17.52 7.71
N ASP A 91 2.98 -17.47 6.38
CA ASP A 91 4.08 -17.76 5.46
C ASP A 91 4.70 -16.47 4.90
N TYR A 92 5.93 -16.20 5.32
CA TYR A 92 6.72 -15.01 4.95
C TYR A 92 7.59 -15.20 3.70
N ARG A 93 7.64 -16.42 3.14
CA ARG A 93 8.50 -16.73 1.98
C ARG A 93 7.78 -16.59 0.66
N GLN A 94 6.46 -16.50 0.69
CA GLN A 94 5.65 -16.40 -0.52
C GLN A 94 5.52 -14.95 -1.00
N VAL A 95 5.49 -14.80 -2.32
CA VAL A 95 5.15 -13.52 -2.95
C VAL A 95 3.72 -13.17 -2.57
N THR A 96 3.55 -11.96 -2.06
CA THR A 96 2.26 -11.42 -1.62
C THR A 96 1.90 -10.21 -2.47
N ASP A 97 0.61 -9.98 -2.64
CA ASP A 97 0.07 -8.74 -3.18
C ASP A 97 -0.32 -7.76 -2.06
N ARG A 98 -0.12 -8.11 -0.78
CA ARG A 98 -0.56 -7.32 0.39
C ARG A 98 0.64 -6.80 1.18
N PHE A 99 0.59 -5.53 1.56
CA PHE A 99 1.73 -4.84 2.15
C PHE A 99 1.32 -3.91 3.28
N ILE A 100 2.17 -3.78 4.29
CA ILE A 100 2.15 -2.64 5.20
C ILE A 100 2.90 -1.48 4.51
N VAL A 101 2.31 -0.30 4.51
CA VAL A 101 2.93 0.91 3.99
C VAL A 101 3.54 1.71 5.14
N VAL A 102 4.83 2.00 5.01
CA VAL A 102 5.58 2.88 5.92
C VAL A 102 6.37 3.90 5.13
N ASP A 103 6.91 4.93 5.78
CA ASP A 103 7.94 5.78 5.18
C ASP A 103 9.37 5.26 5.46
N SER A 104 10.39 5.97 4.95
CA SER A 104 11.79 5.64 5.19
C SER A 104 12.22 5.69 6.67
N GLY A 105 11.46 6.38 7.51
CA GLY A 105 11.62 6.46 8.96
C GLY A 105 10.81 5.41 9.74
N CYS A 106 10.20 4.45 9.05
CA CYS A 106 9.31 3.45 9.65
C CYS A 106 8.07 4.04 10.34
N ASN A 107 7.57 5.20 9.91
CA ASN A 107 6.26 5.66 10.35
C ASN A 107 5.19 4.86 9.62
N TYR A 108 4.25 4.26 10.35
CA TYR A 108 3.15 3.46 9.81
C TYR A 108 2.06 4.32 9.18
N TYR A 109 1.54 3.89 8.02
CA TYR A 109 0.48 4.57 7.30
C TYR A 109 -0.79 3.70 7.27
N HIS A 110 -0.78 2.60 6.53
CA HIS A 110 -1.92 1.69 6.36
C HIS A 110 -1.47 0.33 5.80
N VAL A 111 -2.41 -0.60 5.64
CA VAL A 111 -2.24 -1.81 4.82
C VAL A 111 -2.85 -1.59 3.45
N THR A 112 -2.20 -2.13 2.43
CA THR A 112 -2.65 -2.01 1.04
C THR A 112 -2.52 -3.34 0.29
N ARG A 113 -3.25 -3.46 -0.81
CA ARG A 113 -3.07 -4.49 -1.83
C ARG A 113 -2.60 -3.85 -3.13
N LEU A 114 -1.52 -4.37 -3.70
CA LEU A 114 -1.01 -3.98 -5.01
C LEU A 114 -1.47 -4.99 -6.07
N SER A 115 -2.27 -4.53 -7.03
CA SER A 115 -2.64 -5.34 -8.20
C SER A 115 -1.90 -4.83 -9.43
N LYS A 116 -1.18 -5.72 -10.11
CA LYS A 116 -0.52 -5.37 -11.37
C LYS A 116 -1.58 -5.05 -12.42
N MET A 117 -1.55 -3.85 -12.98
CA MET A 117 -2.32 -3.57 -14.19
C MET A 117 -1.65 -4.29 -15.36
N VAL A 118 -2.40 -5.16 -16.04
CA VAL A 118 -2.01 -5.63 -17.37
C VAL A 118 -2.54 -4.62 -18.37
N GLY A 119 -1.81 -3.52 -18.57
CA GLY A 119 -2.08 -2.56 -19.64
C GLY A 119 -1.71 -3.17 -20.99
N GLY A 120 -2.63 -3.15 -21.96
CA GLY A 120 -2.44 -3.64 -23.33
C GLY A 120 -1.51 -2.79 -24.20
N GLY A 121 -0.37 -2.36 -23.68
CA GLY A 121 0.61 -1.51 -24.36
C GLY A 121 1.97 -1.57 -23.66
N GLN A 122 3.05 -1.59 -24.45
CA GLN A 122 4.39 -2.06 -24.06
C GLN A 122 5.12 -1.30 -22.92
N ASN A 123 4.57 -0.26 -22.27
CA ASN A 123 5.36 0.56 -21.34
C ASN A 123 4.64 1.07 -20.07
N GLU A 124 3.52 0.48 -19.65
CA GLU A 124 2.80 0.96 -18.46
C GLU A 124 2.50 -0.18 -17.47
N LEU A 125 3.55 -0.68 -16.81
CA LEU A 125 3.42 -1.49 -15.60
C LEU A 125 3.04 -0.57 -14.43
N GLY A 126 1.79 -0.11 -14.42
CA GLY A 126 1.19 0.53 -13.25
C GLY A 126 0.73 -0.51 -12.23
N ASN A 127 0.86 -0.21 -10.94
CA ASN A 127 0.19 -0.97 -9.89
C ASN A 127 -1.05 -0.19 -9.44
N LEU A 128 -2.20 -0.87 -9.40
CA LEU A 128 -3.38 -0.38 -8.68
C LEU A 128 -3.16 -0.58 -7.18
N VAL A 129 -3.26 0.51 -6.42
CA VAL A 129 -3.14 0.52 -4.97
C VAL A 129 -4.54 0.49 -4.36
N TYR A 130 -4.85 -0.55 -3.58
CA TYR A 130 -6.11 -0.70 -2.87
C TYR A 130 -5.86 -0.63 -1.36
N ILE A 131 -6.31 0.45 -0.72
CA ILE A 131 -6.19 0.59 0.74
C ILE A 131 -7.11 -0.41 1.42
N CYS A 132 -6.55 -1.24 2.30
CA CYS A 132 -7.30 -2.13 3.16
C CYS A 132 -7.74 -1.34 4.39
N TYR A 133 -9.03 -1.39 4.71
CA TYR A 133 -9.59 -0.63 5.82
C TYR A 133 -9.61 -1.46 7.11
N PRO A 134 -9.56 -0.83 8.29
CA PRO A 134 -9.88 -1.50 9.54
C PRO A 134 -11.27 -2.14 9.49
N PRO A 135 -11.51 -3.25 10.21
CA PRO A 135 -12.85 -3.80 10.37
C PRO A 135 -13.79 -2.73 10.94
N MET A 136 -14.94 -2.53 10.30
CA MET A 136 -15.99 -1.67 10.83
C MET A 136 -16.63 -2.37 12.02
N ASN A 137 -16.58 -1.73 13.19
CA ASN A 137 -17.30 -2.18 14.40
C ASN A 137 -18.81 -2.03 14.25
#